data_AF-A0A957L3Q4-F1
#
_entry.id   AF-A0A957L3Q4-F1
#
_cell.length_a   1.000
_cell.length_b   1.000
_cell.length_c   1.000
_cell.angle_alpha   90.00
_cell.angle_beta   90.00
_cell.angle_gamma   90.00
#
_symmetry.space_group_name_H-M   'P 1'
#
loop_
_entity.id
_entity.type
_entity.pdbx_description
1 polymer ?
#
loop_
_entity_poly.entity_id
_entity_poly.type
_entity_poly.pdbx_seq_one_letter_code
_entity_poly.pdbx_strand_id
1 'polypeptide(L)'
;MSSTATGIGSRFLFPGLNGGVMSVLLFANGDLEPGTWLEPYLAEATRLIAVDGGLRHLQKVGRLPDLLIGDLDSISAEQLMRIEAAGGEIIRFPAAKDETDLELALLLAVERYAEPVVVLGAFGGRLDQHLANILLLTHEAVR
;
A
#
# COMPACT_ATOMS: atom_id res chain seq x y z
N MET A 1 -29.54 -33.60 -15.18
CA MET A 1 -29.19 -32.59 -14.17
C MET A 1 -27.70 -32.31 -14.27
N SER A 2 -27.31 -31.28 -15.01
CA SER A 2 -25.99 -30.67 -14.87
C SER A 2 -26.16 -29.22 -15.31
N SER A 3 -26.20 -28.35 -14.31
CA SER A 3 -26.41 -26.92 -14.45
C SER A 3 -25.09 -26.27 -14.88
N THR A 4 -25.05 -25.77 -16.10
CA THR A 4 -24.04 -24.81 -16.55
C THR A 4 -24.39 -23.46 -15.94
N ALA A 5 -23.77 -23.13 -14.82
CA ALA A 5 -23.80 -21.78 -14.26
C ALA A 5 -22.89 -20.88 -15.10
N THR A 6 -23.46 -20.29 -16.15
CA THR A 6 -22.92 -19.12 -16.84
C THR A 6 -22.98 -17.95 -15.86
N GLY A 7 -21.92 -17.77 -15.06
CA GLY A 7 -21.74 -16.60 -14.22
C GLY A 7 -21.40 -15.39 -15.10
N ILE A 8 -22.38 -14.52 -15.30
CA ILE A 8 -22.21 -13.22 -15.95
C ILE A 8 -21.32 -12.39 -15.03
N GLY A 9 -20.02 -12.36 -15.33
CA GLY A 9 -19.09 -11.44 -14.67
C GLY A 9 -19.49 -10.02 -15.03
N SER A 10 -20.13 -9.33 -14.10
CA SER A 10 -20.29 -7.87 -14.14
C SER A 10 -18.89 -7.26 -14.07
N ARG A 11 -18.30 -7.08 -15.24
CA ARG A 11 -17.07 -6.34 -15.45
C ARG A 11 -17.37 -4.89 -15.07
N PHE A 12 -17.15 -4.52 -13.82
CA PHE A 12 -17.08 -3.12 -13.40
C PHE A 12 -15.83 -2.53 -14.04
N LEU A 13 -15.98 -2.12 -15.30
CA LEU A 13 -15.05 -1.22 -15.96
C LEU A 13 -15.20 0.13 -15.27
N PHE A 14 -14.29 0.44 -14.34
CA PHE A 14 -14.09 1.83 -13.94
C PHE A 14 -13.63 2.59 -15.20
N PRO A 15 -14.42 3.55 -15.71
CA PRO A 15 -14.04 4.31 -16.88
C PRO A 15 -13.00 5.34 -16.44
N GLY A 16 -11.72 4.95 -16.48
CA GLY A 16 -10.62 5.84 -16.06
C GLY A 16 -9.21 5.37 -16.36
N LEU A 17 -8.95 4.06 -16.48
CA LEU A 17 -7.61 3.52 -16.72
C LEU A 17 -7.40 3.05 -18.18
N ASN A 18 -8.02 3.72 -19.14
CA ASN A 18 -7.68 3.51 -20.55
C ASN A 18 -6.46 4.37 -20.89
N GLY A 19 -5.30 3.90 -20.43
CA GLY A 19 -4.01 4.59 -20.45
C GLY A 19 -3.35 4.44 -19.09
N GLY A 20 -2.86 3.24 -18.77
CA GLY A 20 -2.40 2.84 -17.44
C GLY A 20 -1.44 3.87 -16.85
N VAL A 21 -1.89 4.59 -15.84
CA VAL A 21 -1.07 5.56 -15.13
C VAL A 21 -0.24 4.75 -14.15
N MET A 22 1.03 4.55 -14.50
CA MET A 22 2.06 4.00 -13.64
C MET A 22 1.99 4.69 -12.27
N SER A 23 1.94 3.91 -11.18
CA SER A 23 1.76 4.45 -9.83
C SER A 23 2.60 3.72 -8.79
N VAL A 24 2.87 4.42 -7.69
CA VAL A 24 3.43 3.83 -6.48
C VAL A 24 2.27 3.42 -5.58
N LEU A 25 2.20 2.14 -5.22
CA LEU A 25 1.19 1.65 -4.27
C LEU A 25 1.78 1.61 -2.87
N LEU A 26 1.13 2.30 -1.94
CA LEU A 26 1.53 2.38 -0.54
C LEU A 26 0.48 1.68 0.33
N PHE A 27 0.88 0.60 1.00
CA PHE A 27 0.02 -0.22 1.84
C PHE A 27 0.19 0.17 3.30
N ALA A 28 -0.80 0.85 3.85
CA ALA A 28 -0.86 1.24 5.26
C ALA A 28 -1.35 0.10 6.16
N ASN A 29 -1.24 0.31 7.47
CA ASN A 29 -1.55 -0.68 8.49
C ASN A 29 -3.07 -0.79 8.81
N GLY A 30 -3.96 -0.11 8.10
CA GLY A 30 -5.42 -0.21 8.30
C GLY A 30 -6.07 -1.39 7.57
N ASP A 31 -7.40 -1.39 7.54
CA ASP A 31 -8.21 -2.47 7.00
C ASP A 31 -8.18 -2.47 5.48
N LEU A 32 -7.81 -3.62 4.92
CA LEU A 32 -7.81 -3.88 3.50
C LEU A 32 -8.03 -5.38 3.30
N GLU A 33 -9.04 -5.73 2.51
CA GLU A 33 -9.23 -7.10 2.05
C GLU A 33 -8.89 -7.17 0.56
N PRO A 34 -7.68 -7.66 0.23
CA PRO A 34 -7.27 -7.81 -1.16
C PRO A 34 -8.21 -8.76 -1.91
N GLY A 35 -8.65 -8.32 -3.09
CA GLY A 35 -9.47 -9.12 -3.99
C GLY A 35 -9.10 -8.84 -5.45
N THR A 36 -9.85 -9.41 -6.38
CA THR A 36 -9.59 -9.26 -7.84
C THR A 36 -9.56 -7.80 -8.31
N TRP A 37 -10.22 -6.90 -7.59
CA TRP A 37 -10.21 -5.47 -7.85
C TRP A 37 -8.81 -4.83 -7.72
N LEU A 38 -7.89 -5.44 -6.97
CA LEU A 38 -6.53 -4.95 -6.74
C LEU A 38 -5.57 -5.34 -7.87
N GLU A 39 -5.89 -6.39 -8.64
CA GLU A 39 -5.02 -6.90 -9.71
C GLU A 39 -4.62 -5.85 -10.76
N PRO A 40 -5.52 -4.99 -11.26
CA PRO A 40 -5.13 -3.95 -12.21
C PRO A 40 -4.14 -2.95 -11.62
N TYR A 41 -4.32 -2.56 -10.35
CA TYR A 41 -3.38 -1.66 -9.67
C TYR A 41 -2.01 -2.32 -9.49
N LEU A 42 -1.96 -3.59 -9.09
CA LEU A 42 -0.70 -4.33 -8.96
C LEU A 42 0.01 -4.52 -10.31
N ALA A 43 -0.74 -4.64 -11.41
CA ALA A 43 -0.18 -4.79 -12.75
C ALA A 43 0.45 -3.49 -13.28
N GLU A 44 -0.07 -2.33 -12.85
CA GLU A 44 0.41 -1.00 -13.25
C GLU A 44 1.34 -0.36 -12.20
N ALA A 45 1.52 -1.00 -11.05
CA ALA A 45 2.38 -0.51 -9.98
C ALA A 45 3.86 -0.49 -10.43
N THR A 46 4.51 0.67 -10.34
CA THR A 46 5.96 0.75 -10.51
C THR A 46 6.69 0.38 -9.23
N ARG A 47 6.08 0.64 -8.07
CA ARG A 47 6.63 0.33 -6.74
C ARG A 47 5.54 -0.12 -5.77
N LEU A 48 5.91 -1.03 -4.87
CA LEU A 48 5.12 -1.49 -3.75
C LEU A 48 5.80 -1.07 -2.45
N ILE A 49 5.16 -0.19 -1.68
CA ILE A 49 5.63 0.28 -0.38
C ILE A 49 4.74 -0.31 0.71
N ALA A 50 5.33 -0.96 1.70
CA ALA A 50 4.63 -1.41 2.90
C ALA A 50 4.97 -0.50 4.09
N VAL A 51 3.94 -0.03 4.80
CA VAL A 51 4.11 0.76 6.03
C VAL A 51 3.79 -0.10 7.24
N ASP A 52 4.81 -0.41 8.03
CA ASP A 52 4.74 -1.27 9.22
C ASP A 52 3.89 -2.53 8.94
N GLY A 53 2.80 -2.77 9.70
CA GLY A 53 1.95 -3.93 9.53
C GLY A 53 1.22 -4.01 8.19
N GLY A 54 1.23 -2.95 7.36
CA GLY A 54 0.74 -2.96 5.99
C GLY A 54 1.40 -4.02 5.10
N LEU A 55 2.59 -4.52 5.49
CA LEU A 55 3.24 -5.69 4.90
C LEU A 55 2.30 -6.90 4.74
N ARG A 56 1.36 -7.09 5.69
CA ARG A 56 0.42 -8.22 5.66
C ARG A 56 -0.44 -8.25 4.41
N HIS A 57 -0.75 -7.08 3.85
CA HIS A 57 -1.60 -6.96 2.66
C HIS A 57 -0.89 -7.48 1.41
N LEU A 58 0.40 -7.19 1.28
CA LEU A 58 1.24 -7.72 0.21
C LEU A 58 1.46 -9.23 0.36
N GLN A 59 1.64 -9.71 1.59
CA GLN A 59 1.76 -11.15 1.88
C GLN A 59 0.50 -11.92 1.47
N LYS A 60 -0.70 -11.38 1.73
CA LYS A 60 -1.99 -11.98 1.31
C LYS A 60 -2.07 -12.18 -0.21
N VAL A 61 -1.45 -11.32 -1.00
CA VAL A 61 -1.43 -11.40 -2.48
C VAL A 61 -0.15 -12.02 -3.05
N GLY A 62 0.70 -12.60 -2.20
CA GLY A 62 1.94 -13.26 -2.63
C GLY A 62 2.97 -12.30 -3.24
N ARG A 63 2.96 -11.03 -2.83
CA ARG A 63 3.94 -10.01 -3.26
C ARG A 63 4.86 -9.63 -2.08
N LEU A 64 6.03 -9.11 -2.41
CA LEU A 64 6.96 -8.48 -1.47
C LEU A 64 7.04 -6.98 -1.78
N PRO A 65 7.24 -6.13 -0.78
CA PRO A 65 7.47 -4.71 -1.00
C PRO A 65 8.85 -4.46 -1.62
N ASP A 66 8.94 -3.42 -2.44
CA ASP A 66 10.20 -2.80 -2.84
C ASP A 66 10.78 -1.93 -1.71
N LEU A 67 9.90 -1.43 -0.83
CA LEU A 67 10.27 -0.65 0.35
C LEU A 67 9.37 -1.02 1.54
N LEU A 68 9.98 -1.38 2.67
CA LEU A 68 9.32 -1.52 3.97
C LEU A 68 9.76 -0.38 4.89
N ILE A 69 8.79 0.35 5.48
CA ILE A 69 9.06 1.54 6.28
C ILE A 69 8.21 1.58 7.56
N GLY A 70 8.81 2.00 8.67
CA GLY A 70 8.13 2.15 9.98
C GLY A 70 9.09 1.90 11.16
N ASP A 71 8.55 1.73 12.37
CA ASP A 71 9.33 1.24 13.52
C ASP A 71 9.71 -0.26 13.37
N LEU A 72 8.83 -1.01 12.71
CA LEU A 72 8.93 -2.43 12.38
C LEU A 72 9.05 -3.33 13.62
N ASP A 73 8.50 -2.91 14.76
CA ASP A 73 8.50 -3.70 16.00
C ASP A 73 7.60 -4.94 15.88
N SER A 74 6.64 -4.89 14.96
CA SER A 74 5.70 -5.98 14.66
C SER A 74 6.23 -7.00 13.65
N ILE A 75 7.38 -6.74 13.00
CA ILE A 75 7.88 -7.50 11.85
C ILE A 75 9.02 -8.43 12.27
N SER A 76 8.92 -9.72 11.91
CA SER A 76 9.90 -10.72 12.32
C SER A 76 11.21 -10.61 11.53
N ALA A 77 12.33 -11.04 12.12
CA ALA A 77 13.63 -11.08 11.44
C ALA A 77 13.60 -11.91 10.14
N GLU A 78 12.82 -13.00 10.10
CA GLU A 78 12.65 -13.80 8.88
C GLU A 78 11.96 -13.01 7.76
N GLN A 79 10.94 -12.22 8.10
CA GLN A 79 10.24 -11.38 7.13
C GLN A 79 11.18 -10.31 6.56
N LEU A 80 12.00 -9.67 7.40
CA LEU A 80 12.98 -8.67 6.96
C LEU A 80 14.03 -9.29 6.03
N MET A 81 14.62 -10.41 6.42
CA MET A 81 15.60 -11.13 5.59
C MET A 81 15.01 -11.53 4.23
N ARG A 82 13.76 -11.96 4.19
CA ARG A 82 13.07 -12.33 2.93
C ARG A 82 12.90 -11.12 2.01
N ILE A 83 12.63 -9.93 2.56
CA ILE A 83 12.49 -8.68 1.79
C ILE A 83 13.85 -8.23 1.25
N GLU A 84 14.88 -8.17 2.10
CA GLU A 84 16.24 -7.79 1.68
C GLU A 84 16.81 -8.74 0.63
N ALA A 85 16.61 -10.06 0.81
CA ALA A 85 17.05 -11.06 -0.15
C ALA A 85 16.36 -10.95 -1.52
N ALA A 86 15.15 -10.38 -1.56
CA ALA A 86 14.43 -10.07 -2.79
C ALA A 86 14.82 -8.69 -3.39
N GLY A 87 15.72 -7.96 -2.75
CA GLY A 87 16.17 -6.63 -3.17
C GLY A 87 15.35 -5.47 -2.63
N GLY A 88 14.44 -5.70 -1.69
CA GLY A 88 13.64 -4.66 -1.05
C GLY A 88 14.46 -3.83 -0.07
N GLU A 89 14.21 -2.52 -0.04
CA GLU A 89 14.79 -1.58 0.91
C GLU A 89 14.02 -1.62 2.24
N ILE A 90 14.73 -1.47 3.36
CA ILE A 90 14.12 -1.37 4.69
C ILE A 90 14.56 -0.05 5.33
N ILE A 91 13.60 0.81 5.66
CA ILE A 91 13.82 2.07 6.35
C ILE A 91 13.20 2.00 7.74
N ARG A 92 14.05 2.05 8.76
CA ARG A 92 13.62 2.09 10.16
C ARG A 92 13.57 3.50 10.68
N PHE A 93 12.54 3.76 11.45
CA PHE A 93 12.21 5.07 11.93
C PHE A 93 11.91 4.97 13.44
N PRO A 94 12.60 5.74 14.31
CA PRO A 94 12.42 5.61 15.75
C PRO A 94 11.00 6.03 16.17
N ALA A 95 10.35 5.34 17.11
CA ALA A 95 8.97 5.66 17.53
C ALA A 95 8.77 7.06 18.16
N ALA A 96 9.84 7.74 18.57
CA ALA A 96 9.79 9.03 19.27
C ALA A 96 9.72 10.24 18.30
N LYS A 97 8.73 10.24 17.40
CA LYS A 97 8.52 11.31 16.41
C LYS A 97 7.14 11.90 16.53
N ASP A 98 7.00 13.08 15.94
CA ASP A 98 5.72 13.77 15.85
C ASP A 98 4.89 13.30 14.64
N GLU A 99 5.54 12.77 13.58
CA GLU A 99 4.90 12.26 12.37
C GLU A 99 4.50 10.78 12.48
N THR A 100 3.40 10.42 11.82
CA THR A 100 2.99 9.00 11.72
C THR A 100 3.85 8.23 10.70
N ASP A 101 3.93 6.91 10.82
CA ASP A 101 4.66 6.09 9.83
C ASP A 101 4.10 6.24 8.41
N LEU A 102 2.78 6.40 8.28
CA LEU A 102 2.12 6.62 7.00
C LEU A 102 2.47 8.00 6.41
N GLU A 103 2.53 9.04 7.24
CA GLU A 103 2.96 10.38 6.83
C GLU A 103 4.39 10.34 6.29
N LEU A 104 5.32 9.73 7.04
CA LEU A 104 6.71 9.60 6.61
C LEU A 104 6.85 8.78 5.33
N ALA A 105 6.10 7.69 5.21
CA ALA A 105 6.10 6.86 4.01
C ALA A 105 5.56 7.63 2.79
N LEU A 106 4.50 8.43 2.98
CA LEU A 106 3.92 9.25 1.91
C LEU A 106 4.88 10.35 1.49
N LEU A 107 5.45 11.09 2.45
CA LEU A 107 6.44 12.15 2.18
C LEU A 107 7.66 11.61 1.44
N LEU A 108 8.16 10.45 1.86
CA LEU A 108 9.26 9.78 1.19
C LEU A 108 8.88 9.35 -0.24
N ALA A 109 7.66 8.85 -0.43
CA ALA A 109 7.20 8.41 -1.75
C ALA A 109 7.07 9.59 -2.72
N VAL A 110 6.48 10.71 -2.29
CA VAL A 110 6.36 11.91 -3.15
C VAL A 110 7.70 12.59 -3.41
N GLU A 111 8.67 12.47 -2.50
CA GLU A 111 10.02 12.97 -2.71
C GLU A 111 10.81 12.10 -3.71
N ARG A 112 10.70 10.77 -3.61
CA ARG A 112 11.50 9.82 -4.40
C ARG A 112 10.92 9.51 -5.78
N TYR A 113 9.60 9.58 -5.93
CA TYR A 113 8.90 9.11 -7.12
C TYR A 113 8.09 10.25 -7.73
N ALA A 114 8.17 10.36 -9.06
CA ALA A 114 7.40 11.38 -9.80
C ALA A 114 6.00 10.86 -10.19
N GLU A 115 5.76 9.57 -10.02
CA GLU A 115 4.50 8.90 -10.28
C GLU A 115 3.46 9.20 -9.19
N PRO A 116 2.15 9.16 -9.52
CA PRO A 116 1.09 9.23 -8.53
C PRO A 116 1.25 8.15 -7.44
N VAL A 117 1.04 8.56 -6.20
CA VAL A 117 1.03 7.66 -5.03
C VAL A 117 -0.41 7.29 -4.69
N VAL A 118 -0.71 5.99 -4.67
CA VAL A 118 -2.00 5.45 -4.26
C VAL A 118 -1.86 4.81 -2.89
N VAL A 119 -2.55 5.36 -1.90
CA VAL A 119 -2.57 4.84 -0.53
C VAL A 119 -3.72 3.86 -0.35
N LEU A 120 -3.41 2.65 0.09
CA LEU A 120 -4.34 1.55 0.35
C LEU A 120 -4.32 1.20 1.84
N GLY A 121 -5.47 0.82 2.40
CA GLY A 121 -5.56 0.46 3.82
C GLY A 121 -5.34 1.64 4.77
N ALA A 122 -5.59 2.88 4.33
CA ALA A 122 -5.51 4.08 5.18
C ALA A 122 -6.62 4.15 6.25
N PHE A 123 -7.66 3.33 6.13
CA PHE A 123 -8.80 3.35 7.04
C PHE A 123 -8.96 1.99 7.69
N GLY A 124 -9.25 1.97 8.99
CA GLY A 124 -9.45 0.78 9.82
C GLY A 124 -9.25 1.11 11.30
N GLY A 125 -9.94 0.41 12.21
CA GLY A 125 -9.80 0.61 13.65
C GLY A 125 -10.12 2.03 14.15
N ARG A 126 -9.09 2.82 14.48
CA ARG A 126 -9.19 4.09 15.22
C ARG A 126 -9.57 5.30 14.34
N LEU A 127 -10.62 6.03 14.73
CA LEU A 127 -11.13 7.19 13.98
C LEU A 127 -10.12 8.36 13.89
N ASP A 128 -9.30 8.58 14.91
CA ASP A 128 -8.30 9.64 14.92
C ASP A 128 -7.19 9.42 13.89
N GLN A 129 -6.83 8.17 13.59
CA GLN A 129 -5.91 7.84 12.50
C GLN A 129 -6.52 8.16 11.12
N HIS A 130 -7.83 7.99 10.97
CA HIS A 130 -8.51 8.31 9.69
C HIS A 130 -8.48 9.81 9.44
N LEU A 131 -8.73 10.61 10.48
CA LEU A 131 -8.67 12.06 10.39
C LEU A 131 -7.25 12.53 10.05
N ALA A 132 -6.22 11.96 10.68
CA ALA A 132 -4.82 12.23 10.32
C ALA A 132 -4.55 11.95 8.83
N ASN A 133 -5.02 10.80 8.33
CA ASN A 133 -4.82 10.42 6.92
C ASN A 133 -5.54 11.33 5.93
N ILE A 134 -6.71 11.86 6.28
CA ILE A 134 -7.40 12.88 5.47
C ILE A 134 -6.65 14.20 5.51
N LEU A 135 -6.14 14.61 6.68
CA LEU A 135 -5.36 15.84 6.83
C LEU A 135 -4.07 15.83 6.00
N LEU A 136 -3.46 14.66 5.76
CA LEU A 136 -2.30 14.52 4.87
C LEU A 136 -2.58 15.02 3.44
N LEU A 137 -3.83 14.97 2.96
CA LEU A 137 -4.20 15.51 1.65
C LEU A 137 -4.06 17.04 1.56
N THR A 138 -3.93 17.72 2.70
CA THR A 138 -3.73 19.18 2.76
C THR A 138 -2.25 19.58 2.88
N HIS A 139 -1.35 18.61 3.06
CA HIS A 139 0.07 18.85 3.20
C HIS A 139 0.69 19.35 1.88
N GLU A 140 1.55 20.38 1.94
CA GLU A 140 2.07 21.04 0.74
C GLU A 140 2.87 20.11 -0.18
N ALA A 141 3.62 19.17 0.40
CA ALA A 141 4.39 18.17 -0.35
C ALA A 141 3.53 17.13 -1.09
N VAL A 142 2.23 17.03 -0.80
CA VAL A 142 1.30 16.03 -1.36
C VAL A 142 0.41 16.64 -2.47
N ARG A 143 0.56 17.93 -2.76
CA ARG A 143 -0.19 18.65 -3.81
C ARG A 143 0.33 18.42 -5.22
#